data_AF-Q1MVX8-F1
#
_entry.id   AF-Q1MVX8-F1
#
_cell.length_a   1.000
_cell.length_b   1.000
_cell.length_c   1.000
_cell.angle_alpha   90.00
_cell.angle_beta   90.00
_cell.angle_gamma   90.00
#
_symmetry.space_group_name_H-M   'P 1'
#
loop_
_entity.id
_entity.type
_entity.pdbx_description
1 polymer ?
#
loop_
_entity_poly.entity_id
_entity_poly.type
_entity_poly.pdbx_seq_one_letter_code
_entity_poly.pdbx_strand_id
1 'polypeptide(L)'
;VKDLDFAQHQVSIRHGKGGKDRITMLPSSLEEPLQRQLAEAKRLHEIDLVDGYGETTLPYALAREYPSAAKSWMWQYAFPSNQRCFAPDLGTMKRHHVHQTSVQKAIKRAVTRCNINKRVGSHAFRHSFATHLLQNGHDIRTIQELLGHKDVSTTMIYTHVL
;
A
#
# COMPACT_ATOMS: atom_id res chain seq x y z
N VAL A 1 8.23 1.28 -4.78
CA VAL A 1 7.87 2.51 -5.53
C VAL A 1 7.31 2.15 -6.89
N LYS A 2 7.95 1.20 -7.58
CA LYS A 2 7.58 0.68 -8.90
C LYS A 2 6.12 0.28 -9.12
N ASP A 3 5.40 0.01 -8.03
CA ASP A 3 4.04 -0.50 -8.09
C ASP A 3 3.00 0.62 -8.29
N LEU A 4 3.41 1.89 -8.29
CA LEU A 4 2.57 3.04 -8.64
C LEU A 4 2.79 3.41 -10.11
N ASP A 5 1.75 3.26 -10.93
CA ASP A 5 1.75 3.66 -12.34
C ASP A 5 0.84 4.88 -12.52
N PHE A 6 1.46 6.05 -12.62
CA PHE A 6 0.75 7.31 -12.84
C PHE A 6 0.27 7.49 -14.29
N ALA A 7 0.91 6.83 -15.26
CA ALA A 7 0.52 6.95 -16.67
C ALA A 7 -0.77 6.17 -16.96
N GLN A 8 -0.93 5.01 -16.32
CA GLN A 8 -2.12 4.18 -16.45
C GLN A 8 -3.15 4.39 -15.34
N HIS A 9 -2.87 5.29 -14.39
CA HIS A 9 -3.69 5.51 -13.19
C HIS A 9 -3.99 4.20 -12.43
N GLN A 10 -2.94 3.42 -12.17
CA GLN A 10 -3.03 2.09 -11.59
C GLN A 10 -2.04 1.87 -10.45
N VAL A 11 -2.42 0.99 -9.51
CA VAL A 11 -1.54 0.48 -8.46
C VAL A 11 -1.48 -1.03 -8.55
N SER A 12 -0.27 -1.56 -8.70
CA SER A 12 0.00 -2.99 -8.60
C SER A 12 0.10 -3.39 -7.13
N ILE A 13 -0.67 -4.38 -6.70
CA ILE A 13 -0.59 -4.97 -5.36
C ILE A 13 0.00 -6.36 -5.50
N ARG A 14 1.27 -6.49 -5.11
CA ARG A 14 2.02 -7.75 -5.14
C ARG A 14 1.71 -8.61 -3.92
N HIS A 15 1.68 -9.93 -4.09
CA HIS A 15 1.44 -10.90 -3.00
C HIS A 15 0.20 -10.56 -2.15
N GLY A 16 -0.91 -10.21 -2.80
CA GLY A 16 -2.18 -9.98 -2.13
C GLY A 16 -2.73 -11.24 -1.43
N LYS A 17 -3.86 -11.10 -0.72
CA LYS A 17 -4.56 -12.22 -0.06
C LYS A 17 -4.73 -13.39 -1.05
N GLY A 18 -4.16 -14.55 -0.72
CA GLY A 18 -4.17 -15.74 -1.60
C GLY A 18 -2.97 -15.86 -2.54
N GLY A 19 -1.92 -15.04 -2.37
CA GLY A 19 -0.68 -15.14 -3.13
C GLY A 19 -0.78 -14.63 -4.58
N LYS A 20 -1.87 -13.93 -4.92
CA LYS A 20 -2.11 -13.39 -6.26
C LYS A 20 -1.79 -11.90 -6.30
N ASP A 21 -1.13 -11.51 -7.38
CA ASP A 21 -0.98 -10.11 -7.75
C ASP A 21 -2.31 -9.58 -8.28
N ARG A 22 -2.58 -8.29 -8.06
CA ARG A 22 -3.72 -7.61 -8.64
C ARG A 22 -3.37 -6.18 -8.99
N ILE A 23 -4.19 -5.57 -9.83
CA ILE A 23 -4.13 -4.15 -10.15
C ILE A 23 -5.39 -3.51 -9.57
N THR A 24 -5.24 -2.31 -9.01
CA THR A 24 -6.36 -1.49 -8.57
C THR A 24 -6.23 -0.06 -9.09
N MET A 25 -7.30 0.71 -8.98
CA MET A 25 -7.36 2.06 -9.52
C MET A 25 -6.53 3.03 -8.67
N LEU A 26 -5.87 3.97 -9.34
CA LEU A 26 -5.22 5.14 -8.73
C LEU A 26 -5.96 6.41 -9.15
N PRO A 27 -6.73 7.06 -8.27
CA PRO A 27 -7.37 8.33 -8.59
C PRO A 27 -6.35 9.41 -8.97
N SER A 28 -6.62 10.16 -10.05
CA SER A 28 -5.75 11.25 -10.51
C SER A 28 -5.59 12.38 -9.48
N SER A 29 -6.60 12.57 -8.63
CA SER A 29 -6.53 13.51 -7.50
C SER A 29 -5.43 13.19 -6.47
N LEU A 30 -4.90 11.96 -6.47
CA LEU A 30 -3.81 11.55 -5.59
C LEU A 30 -2.43 11.64 -6.23
N GLU A 31 -2.31 12.00 -7.52
CA GLU A 31 -1.03 12.05 -8.21
C GLU A 31 -0.06 13.02 -7.57
N GLU A 32 -0.44 14.30 -7.45
CA GLU A 32 0.43 15.32 -6.89
C GLU A 32 0.77 15.06 -5.40
N PRO A 33 -0.18 14.68 -4.51
CA PRO A 33 0.16 14.23 -3.17
C PRO A 33 1.13 13.04 -3.13
N LEU A 34 0.95 12.04 -4.00
CA LEU A 34 1.82 10.86 -4.04
C LEU A 34 3.20 11.18 -4.59
N GLN A 35 3.30 12.03 -5.61
CA GLN A 35 4.60 12.48 -6.13
C GLN A 35 5.41 13.21 -5.05
N ARG A 36 4.75 14.07 -4.25
CA ARG A 36 5.39 14.72 -3.08
C ARG A 36 5.86 13.69 -2.04
N GLN A 37 5.02 12.71 -1.73
CA GLN A 37 5.39 11.62 -0.82
C GLN A 37 6.56 10.79 -1.34
N LEU A 38 6.59 10.49 -2.64
CA LEU A 38 7.68 9.76 -3.28
C LEU A 38 8.99 10.57 -3.29
N ALA A 39 8.91 11.89 -3.49
CA ALA A 39 10.07 12.77 -3.39
C ALA A 39 10.67 12.74 -1.98
N GLU A 40 9.84 12.82 -0.94
CA GLU A 40 10.30 12.73 0.45
C GLU A 40 10.88 11.34 0.77
N ALA A 41 10.22 10.27 0.33
CA ALA A 41 10.73 8.91 0.49
C ALA A 41 12.07 8.71 -0.23
N LYS A 42 12.26 9.35 -1.40
CA LYS A 42 13.53 9.32 -2.15
C LYS A 42 14.62 10.06 -1.39
N ARG A 43 14.31 11.23 -0.84
CA ARG A 43 15.25 12.01 -0.02
C ARG A 43 15.72 11.20 1.20
N LEU A 44 14.81 10.53 1.89
CA LEU A 44 15.15 9.65 3.03
C LEU A 44 16.04 8.47 2.59
N HIS A 45 15.75 7.88 1.43
CA HIS A 45 16.55 6.79 0.88
C HIS A 45 17.97 7.25 0.51
N GLU A 46 18.12 8.42 -0.10
CA GLU A 46 19.43 9.01 -0.41
C GLU A 46 20.27 9.25 0.84
N ILE A 47 19.64 9.74 1.93
CA ILE A 47 20.31 9.87 3.24
C ILE A 47 20.74 8.51 3.78
N ASP A 48 19.86 7.51 3.74
CA ASP A 48 20.18 6.17 4.22
C ASP A 48 21.31 5.53 3.41
N LEU A 49 21.40 5.79 2.10
CA LEU A 49 22.50 5.31 1.25
C LEU A 49 23.84 5.95 1.63
N VAL A 50 23.86 7.26 1.90
CA VAL A 50 25.08 7.97 2.35
C VAL A 50 25.56 7.43 3.70
N ASP A 51 24.63 7.12 4.61
CA ASP A 51 24.92 6.50 5.91
C ASP A 51 25.39 5.02 5.80
N GLY A 52 25.47 4.46 4.59
CA GLY A 52 25.88 3.08 4.35
C GLY A 52 24.76 2.04 4.48
N TYR A 53 23.51 2.48 4.63
CA TYR A 53 22.31 1.64 4.68
C TYR A 53 21.57 1.65 3.32
N GLY A 54 20.26 1.90 3.33
CA GLY A 54 19.43 2.02 2.12
C GLY A 54 19.01 0.68 1.49
N GLU A 55 19.27 -0.44 2.17
CA GLU A 55 18.79 -1.74 1.68
C GLU A 55 17.35 -1.99 2.11
N THR A 56 16.52 -2.43 1.16
CA THR A 56 15.19 -2.96 1.44
C THR A 56 15.21 -4.49 1.59
N THR A 57 14.08 -5.07 1.96
CA THR A 57 13.87 -6.52 1.95
C THR A 57 13.32 -6.94 0.59
N LEU A 58 14.07 -7.79 -0.12
CA LEU A 58 13.65 -8.37 -1.39
C LEU A 58 13.14 -9.81 -1.18
N PRO A 59 12.24 -10.31 -2.05
CA PRO A 59 11.92 -11.73 -2.10
C PRO A 59 13.19 -12.58 -2.32
N TYR A 60 13.28 -13.75 -1.68
CA TYR A 60 14.49 -14.59 -1.65
C TYR A 60 15.11 -14.84 -3.04
N ALA A 61 14.29 -15.19 -4.04
CA ALA A 61 14.77 -15.45 -5.40
C ALA A 61 15.43 -14.20 -6.03
N LEU A 62 14.82 -13.03 -5.86
CA LEU A 62 15.31 -11.76 -6.37
C LEU A 62 16.57 -11.28 -5.63
N ALA A 63 16.61 -11.46 -4.31
CA ALA A 63 17.78 -11.12 -3.51
C ALA A 63 19.02 -11.91 -3.95
N ARG A 64 18.84 -13.17 -4.35
CA ARG A 64 19.91 -14.05 -4.84
C ARG A 64 20.39 -13.67 -6.24
N GLU A 65 19.49 -13.36 -7.15
CA GLU A 65 19.82 -13.08 -8.55
C GLU A 65 20.33 -11.65 -8.76
N TYR A 66 19.78 -10.67 -8.02
CA TYR A 66 20.12 -9.25 -8.17
C TYR A 66 20.33 -8.57 -6.81
N PRO A 67 21.48 -8.80 -6.14
CA PRO A 67 21.74 -8.23 -4.81
C PRO A 67 21.71 -6.69 -4.79
N SER A 68 22.17 -6.04 -5.86
CA SER A 68 22.17 -4.57 -6.00
C SER A 68 20.76 -3.97 -6.10
N ALA A 69 19.75 -4.78 -6.44
CA ALA A 69 18.36 -4.32 -6.53
C ALA A 69 17.81 -3.83 -5.18
N ALA A 70 18.38 -4.30 -4.05
CA ALA A 70 17.93 -3.93 -2.72
C ALA A 70 18.19 -2.45 -2.39
N LYS A 71 19.19 -1.83 -3.04
CA LYS A 71 19.52 -0.40 -2.90
C LYS A 71 18.88 0.47 -3.97
N SER A 72 18.29 -0.14 -5.00
CA SER A 72 17.63 0.60 -6.08
C SER A 72 16.35 1.25 -5.57
N TRP A 73 16.14 2.50 -5.97
CA TRP A 73 14.95 3.30 -5.64
C TRP A 73 13.64 2.59 -6.01
N MET A 74 13.64 1.88 -7.14
CA MET A 74 12.47 1.18 -7.67
C MET A 74 11.84 0.21 -6.64
N TRP A 75 12.70 -0.43 -5.84
CA TRP A 75 12.33 -1.44 -4.85
C TRP A 75 12.05 -0.91 -3.45
N GLN A 76 12.29 0.39 -3.20
CA GLN A 76 12.02 0.98 -1.89
C GLN A 76 10.53 1.09 -1.61
N TYR A 77 10.15 1.24 -0.34
CA TYR A 77 8.76 1.47 0.04
C TYR A 77 8.33 2.90 -0.33
N ALA A 78 7.14 3.05 -0.92
CA ALA A 78 6.57 4.38 -1.20
C ALA A 78 6.22 5.15 0.10
N PHE A 79 5.91 4.40 1.16
CA PHE A 79 5.60 4.93 2.49
C PHE A 79 6.58 4.35 3.51
N PRO A 80 7.83 4.85 3.55
CA PRO A 80 8.83 4.36 4.49
C PRO A 80 8.48 4.78 5.92
N SER A 81 8.96 4.01 6.89
CA SER A 81 8.91 4.35 8.31
C SER A 81 9.78 5.57 8.60
N ASN A 82 9.41 6.35 9.60
CA ASN A 82 10.21 7.49 10.08
C ASN A 82 11.55 7.04 10.68
N GLN A 83 11.63 5.78 11.14
CA GLN A 83 12.82 5.22 11.77
C GLN A 83 13.29 3.97 11.03
N ARG A 84 14.62 3.79 11.03
CA ARG A 84 15.27 2.53 10.65
C ARG A 84 15.02 1.50 11.74
N CYS A 85 14.85 0.25 11.35
CA CYS A 85 14.71 -0.88 12.26
C CYS A 85 15.78 -1.93 11.94
N PHE A 86 16.21 -2.64 12.96
CA PHE A 86 17.05 -3.81 12.78
C PHE A 86 16.22 -4.94 12.15
N ALA A 87 16.68 -5.49 11.03
CA ALA A 87 16.07 -6.62 10.35
C ALA A 87 16.77 -7.90 10.82
N PRO A 88 16.16 -8.71 11.72
CA PRO A 88 16.83 -9.85 12.34
C PRO A 88 17.16 -10.98 11.34
N ASP A 89 16.39 -11.05 10.27
CA ASP A 89 16.52 -12.00 9.17
C ASP A 89 17.79 -11.79 8.33
N LEU A 90 18.26 -10.54 8.22
CA LEU A 90 19.38 -10.14 7.36
C LEU A 90 20.53 -9.49 8.13
N GLY A 91 20.44 -9.37 9.45
CA GLY A 91 21.48 -8.81 10.32
C GLY A 91 21.83 -7.36 10.03
N THR A 92 20.95 -6.61 9.36
CA THR A 92 21.23 -5.28 8.79
C THR A 92 20.17 -4.27 9.24
N MET A 93 20.58 -3.00 9.37
CA MET A 93 19.67 -1.90 9.63
C MET A 93 18.99 -1.48 8.32
N LYS A 94 17.66 -1.52 8.31
CA LYS A 94 16.86 -1.23 7.12
C LYS A 94 15.72 -0.27 7.44
N ARG A 95 15.20 0.42 6.43
CA ARG A 95 13.97 1.21 6.57
C ARG A 95 12.80 0.42 6.05
N HIS A 96 11.96 -0.08 6.96
CA HIS A 96 10.73 -0.76 6.61
C HIS A 96 9.63 0.24 6.22
N HIS A 97 8.49 -0.25 5.73
CA HIS A 97 7.32 0.60 5.54
C HIS A 97 6.70 1.07 6.86
N VAL A 98 5.89 2.13 6.80
CA VAL A 98 5.09 2.61 7.92
C VAL A 98 4.31 1.48 8.58
N HIS A 99 4.36 1.42 9.92
CA HIS A 99 3.69 0.35 10.66
C HIS A 99 2.16 0.47 10.57
N GLN A 100 1.45 -0.66 10.46
CA GLN A 100 -0.01 -0.69 10.32
C GLN A 100 -0.74 0.05 11.45
N THR A 101 -0.23 -0.03 12.68
CA THR A 101 -0.85 0.65 13.82
C THR A 101 -0.76 2.17 13.71
N SER A 102 0.26 2.71 13.03
CA SER A 102 0.37 4.15 12.77
C SER A 102 -0.78 4.63 11.90
N VAL A 103 -1.12 3.89 10.84
CA VAL A 103 -2.27 4.18 9.97
C VAL A 103 -3.59 4.05 10.76
N GLN A 104 -3.75 2.99 11.56
CA GLN A 104 -4.94 2.81 12.39
C GLN A 104 -5.14 3.94 13.40
N LYS A 105 -4.05 4.40 14.05
CA LYS A 105 -4.08 5.53 14.98
C LYS A 105 -4.42 6.84 14.26
N ALA A 106 -3.88 7.06 13.07
CA ALA A 106 -4.20 8.23 12.25
C ALA A 106 -5.69 8.25 11.87
N ILE A 107 -6.24 7.11 11.43
CA ILE A 107 -7.68 6.97 11.15
C ILE A 107 -8.49 7.27 12.41
N LYS A 108 -8.16 6.67 13.56
CA LYS A 108 -8.89 6.90 14.81
C LYS A 108 -8.92 8.39 15.18
N ARG A 109 -7.78 9.09 15.05
CA ARG A 109 -7.70 10.54 15.31
C ARG A 109 -8.59 11.34 14.36
N ALA A 110 -8.59 11.02 13.07
CA ALA A 110 -9.44 11.69 12.08
C ALA A 110 -10.93 11.48 12.39
N VAL A 111 -11.34 10.26 12.71
CA VAL A 111 -12.71 9.88 13.05
C VAL A 111 -13.20 10.63 14.29
N THR A 112 -12.37 10.74 15.33
CA THR A 112 -12.66 11.54 16.51
C THR A 112 -12.83 13.03 16.17
N ARG A 113 -11.95 13.59 15.34
CA ARG A 113 -12.05 15.00 14.91
C ARG A 113 -13.30 15.31 14.09
N CYS A 114 -13.83 14.33 13.37
CA CYS A 114 -15.06 14.46 12.59
C CYS A 114 -16.33 14.15 13.40
N ASN A 115 -16.23 13.90 14.72
CA ASN A 115 -17.36 13.53 15.58
C ASN A 115 -18.18 12.34 15.07
N ILE A 116 -17.51 11.35 14.46
CA ILE A 116 -18.16 10.13 13.98
C ILE A 116 -18.25 9.12 15.14
N ASN A 117 -19.48 8.84 15.58
CA ASN A 117 -19.77 7.94 16.72
C ASN A 117 -19.74 6.44 16.38
N LYS A 118 -19.22 6.07 15.21
CA LYS A 118 -19.09 4.69 14.74
C LYS A 118 -17.63 4.25 14.79
N ARG A 119 -17.39 2.96 15.04
CA ARG A 119 -16.04 2.39 14.96
C ARG A 119 -15.59 2.32 13.51
N VAL A 120 -14.69 3.22 13.12
CA VAL A 120 -14.13 3.30 11.76
C VAL A 120 -12.65 2.91 11.78
N GLY A 121 -12.28 1.98 10.89
CA GLY A 121 -10.90 1.53 10.69
C GLY A 121 -10.60 1.39 9.19
N SER A 122 -9.40 0.91 8.84
CA SER A 122 -8.99 0.75 7.43
C SER A 122 -9.96 -0.10 6.61
N HIS A 123 -10.54 -1.15 7.21
CA HIS A 123 -11.55 -1.96 6.56
C HIS A 123 -12.79 -1.17 6.17
N ALA A 124 -13.27 -0.22 6.99
CA ALA A 124 -14.45 0.57 6.68
C ALA A 124 -14.28 1.36 5.37
N PHE A 125 -13.09 1.93 5.11
CA PHE A 125 -12.80 2.59 3.83
C PHE A 125 -12.85 1.62 2.64
N ARG A 126 -12.36 0.39 2.82
CA ARG A 126 -12.46 -0.66 1.78
C ARG A 126 -13.91 -1.06 1.53
N HIS A 127 -14.74 -1.13 2.58
CA HIS A 127 -16.17 -1.37 2.44
C HIS A 127 -16.85 -0.24 1.66
N SER A 128 -16.64 1.02 2.07
CA SER A 128 -17.21 2.18 1.38
C SER A 128 -16.79 2.25 -0.09
N PHE A 129 -15.52 1.94 -0.40
CA PHE A 129 -15.04 1.87 -1.79
C PHE A 129 -15.83 0.85 -2.61
N ALA A 130 -16.01 -0.38 -2.09
CA ALA A 130 -16.76 -1.42 -2.80
C ALA A 130 -18.23 -1.06 -2.98
N THR A 131 -18.89 -0.56 -1.93
CA THR A 131 -20.30 -0.16 -1.97
C THR A 131 -20.53 1.00 -2.93
N HIS A 132 -19.68 2.03 -2.94
CA HIS A 132 -19.84 3.17 -3.86
C HIS A 132 -19.63 2.75 -5.32
N LEU A 133 -18.70 1.85 -5.61
CA LEU A 133 -18.56 1.31 -6.96
C LEU A 133 -19.82 0.56 -7.41
N LEU A 134 -20.39 -0.25 -6.52
CA LEU A 134 -21.64 -0.95 -6.81
C LEU A 134 -22.81 0.02 -7.02
N GLN A 135 -22.92 1.06 -6.19
CA GLN A 135 -23.93 2.13 -6.33
C GLN A 135 -23.80 2.90 -7.64
N ASN A 136 -22.58 3.07 -8.13
CA ASN A 136 -22.31 3.70 -9.43
C ASN A 136 -22.50 2.74 -10.62
N GLY A 137 -23.03 1.53 -10.38
CA GLY A 137 -23.37 0.57 -11.43
C GLY A 137 -22.20 -0.27 -11.94
N HIS A 138 -21.06 -0.29 -11.24
CA HIS A 138 -19.98 -1.19 -11.62
C HIS A 138 -20.36 -2.65 -11.38
N ASP A 139 -19.99 -3.52 -12.31
CA ASP A 139 -20.21 -4.96 -12.20
C ASP A 139 -19.45 -5.57 -11.01
N ILE A 140 -20.07 -6.57 -10.38
CA ILE A 140 -19.55 -7.22 -9.18
C ILE A 140 -18.23 -7.96 -9.43
N ARG A 141 -17.97 -8.47 -10.64
CA ARG A 141 -16.70 -9.09 -11.02
C ARG A 141 -15.60 -8.06 -11.11
N THR A 142 -15.87 -6.88 -11.67
CA THR A 142 -14.92 -5.76 -11.67
C THR A 142 -14.53 -5.37 -10.24
N ILE A 143 -15.52 -5.25 -9.34
CA ILE A 143 -15.26 -4.94 -7.93
C ILE A 143 -14.46 -6.08 -7.26
N GLN A 144 -14.79 -7.33 -7.56
CA GLN A 144 -14.08 -8.52 -7.06
C GLN A 144 -12.59 -8.47 -7.43
N GLU A 145 -12.27 -8.14 -8.68
CA GLU A 145 -10.90 -8.01 -9.20
C GLU A 145 -10.13 -6.89 -8.51
N LEU A 146 -10.72 -5.69 -8.44
CA LEU A 146 -10.11 -4.53 -7.78
C LEU A 146 -9.79 -4.78 -6.30
N LEU A 147 -10.64 -5.55 -5.61
CA LEU A 147 -10.43 -5.93 -4.22
C LEU A 147 -9.51 -7.15 -4.06
N GLY A 148 -9.34 -7.96 -5.10
CA GLY A 148 -8.59 -9.22 -5.04
C GLY A 148 -9.28 -10.28 -4.22
N HIS A 149 -10.60 -10.41 -4.34
CA HIS A 149 -11.35 -11.46 -3.68
C HIS A 149 -11.28 -12.74 -4.52
N LYS A 150 -10.83 -13.85 -3.91
CA LYS A 150 -10.75 -15.15 -4.59
C LYS A 150 -12.14 -15.68 -4.95
N ASP A 151 -13.14 -15.39 -4.13
CA ASP A 151 -14.52 -15.81 -4.30
C ASP A 151 -15.43 -14.58 -4.33
N VAL A 152 -16.36 -14.57 -5.28
CA VAL A 152 -17.38 -13.52 -5.42
C VAL A 152 -18.28 -13.44 -4.20
N SER A 153 -18.47 -14.54 -3.45
CA SER A 153 -19.20 -14.54 -2.18
C SER A 153 -18.69 -13.52 -1.18
N THR A 154 -17.37 -13.27 -1.16
CA THR A 154 -16.76 -12.26 -0.29
C THR A 154 -17.10 -10.83 -0.74
N THR A 155 -17.36 -10.64 -2.04
CA THR A 155 -17.81 -9.35 -2.61
C THR A 155 -19.32 -9.18 -2.49
N MET A 156 -20.10 -10.26 -2.52
CA MET A 156 -21.56 -10.23 -2.31
C MET A 156 -21.95 -9.73 -0.91
N ILE A 157 -21.04 -9.77 0.09
CA ILE A 157 -21.28 -9.10 1.38
C ILE A 157 -21.65 -7.61 1.20
N TYR A 158 -21.14 -6.94 0.15
CA TYR A 158 -21.46 -5.53 -0.13
C TYR A 158 -22.82 -5.34 -0.82
N THR A 159 -23.39 -6.37 -1.46
CA THR A 159 -24.69 -6.27 -2.12
C THR A 159 -25.85 -6.30 -1.13
N HIS A 160 -25.63 -6.84 0.08
CA HIS A 160 -26.63 -6.90 1.15
C HIS A 160 -26.73 -5.61 1.99
N VAL A 161 -25.90 -4.60 1.69
CA VAL A 161 -25.87 -3.30 2.39
C VAL A 161 -26.63 -2.22 1.61
N LEU A 162 -27.04 -2.51 0.37
CA LEU A 162 -28.01 -1.73 -0.40
C LEU A 162 -29.44 -2.06 0.06
#